data_AF-A0AAN7MDT0-F1
#
_entry.id   AF-A0AAN7MDT0-F1
#
_cell.length_a   1.000
_cell.length_b   1.000
_cell.length_c   1.000
_cell.angle_alpha   90.00
_cell.angle_beta   90.00
_cell.angle_gamma   90.00
#
_symmetry.space_group_name_H-M   'P 1'
#
loop_
_entity.id
_entity.type
_entity.pdbx_description
1 polymer ?
#
loop_
_entity_poly.entity_id
_entity_poly.type
_entity_poly.pdbx_seq_one_letter_code
_entity_poly.pdbx_strand_id
1 'polypeptide(L)'
;MNTKFTENLKFVLPLPHFLLIGHSPPLHLILVPGHTVNLCESESEMEVRSEAAPVAMGLRQSKLSKSFKRALHSLLSTCSTEEIHKAFPGFSVDEKKYLHRLLIKVITSLHGQIEDEFKSLCDELQVGTSLDTVEQLIEEQSLDMLSADKSNVLDVAQDLLTAKKDEIQHLMAELTVDEERNQATRAQIKLLKEEQQDFATAISAVKKARY
;
A
#
# COMPACT_ATOMS: atom_id res chain seq x y z
N MET A 1 -36.49 23.66 -47.75
CA MET A 1 -37.29 24.54 -46.86
C MET A 1 -37.74 23.70 -45.68
N ASN A 2 -37.35 23.83 -44.41
CA ASN A 2 -36.53 24.72 -43.57
C ASN A 2 -36.02 23.80 -42.43
N THR A 3 -34.73 23.55 -42.21
CA THR A 3 -33.75 24.29 -41.39
C THR A 3 -34.17 24.71 -39.97
N LYS A 4 -33.38 24.22 -38.99
CA LYS A 4 -33.01 24.76 -37.66
C LYS A 4 -33.87 24.40 -36.44
N PHE A 5 -33.30 23.55 -35.58
CA PHE A 5 -33.11 23.89 -34.16
C PHE A 5 -31.87 23.16 -33.62
N THR A 6 -30.73 23.83 -33.68
CA THR A 6 -29.51 23.48 -32.94
C THR A 6 -29.40 24.50 -31.82
N GLU A 7 -29.56 24.09 -30.56
CA GLU A 7 -29.12 24.90 -29.44
C GLU A 7 -28.09 24.16 -28.61
N ASN A 8 -27.02 24.90 -28.39
CA ASN A 8 -25.81 24.55 -27.69
C ASN A 8 -26.07 24.63 -26.18
N LEU A 9 -25.84 23.54 -25.45
CA LEU A 9 -25.63 23.61 -24.01
C LEU A 9 -24.16 23.33 -23.73
N LYS A 10 -23.35 24.39 -23.74
CA LYS A 10 -22.02 24.39 -23.13
C LYS A 10 -22.19 24.49 -21.62
N PHE A 11 -22.03 23.38 -20.91
CA PHE A 11 -21.73 23.43 -19.49
C PHE A 11 -20.21 23.48 -19.31
N VAL A 12 -19.71 24.69 -19.08
CA VAL A 12 -18.38 24.92 -18.50
C VAL A 12 -18.54 24.76 -17.00
N LEU A 13 -17.88 23.77 -16.41
CA LEU A 13 -17.66 23.73 -14.97
C LEU A 13 -16.16 23.57 -14.69
N PRO A 14 -15.60 24.30 -13.70
CA PRO A 14 -14.17 24.40 -13.47
C PRO A 14 -13.65 23.18 -12.70
N LEU A 15 -12.41 22.75 -13.02
CA LEU A 15 -11.64 21.87 -12.15
C LEU A 15 -11.44 22.54 -10.77
N PRO A 16 -11.64 21.83 -9.65
CA PRO A 16 -10.95 22.13 -8.42
C PRO A 16 -9.71 21.25 -8.28
N HIS A 17 -8.61 21.92 -7.96
CA HIS A 17 -7.36 21.34 -7.52
C HIS A 17 -7.55 20.44 -6.29
N PHE A 18 -6.79 19.36 -6.25
CA PHE A 18 -6.62 18.48 -5.09
C PHE A 18 -6.23 19.28 -3.84
N LEU A 19 -6.93 19.04 -2.72
CA LEU A 19 -6.36 19.16 -1.39
C LEU A 19 -6.82 17.96 -0.54
N LEU A 20 -5.86 17.08 -0.24
CA LEU A 20 -5.95 16.04 0.77
C LEU A 20 -5.94 16.70 2.16
N ILE A 21 -7.05 16.61 2.90
CA ILE A 21 -7.04 16.67 4.37
C ILE A 21 -8.04 15.64 4.87
N GLY A 22 -7.54 14.67 5.64
CA GLY A 22 -8.33 13.60 6.23
C GLY A 22 -9.28 14.09 7.31
N HIS A 23 -10.52 13.63 7.24
CA HIS A 23 -11.27 13.06 8.35
C HIS A 23 -12.57 12.49 7.79
N SER A 24 -12.73 11.16 7.84
CA SER A 24 -13.97 10.48 7.48
C SER A 24 -14.98 10.65 8.61
N PRO A 25 -16.21 11.17 8.37
CA PRO A 25 -17.30 11.00 9.31
C PRO A 25 -17.99 9.64 9.07
N PRO A 26 -18.40 8.93 10.13
CA PRO A 26 -19.06 7.63 9.99
C PRO A 26 -20.42 7.81 9.31
N LEU A 27 -20.64 7.12 8.20
CA LEU A 27 -21.96 7.01 7.59
C LEU A 27 -22.87 6.21 8.53
N HIS A 28 -23.73 6.90 9.27
CA HIS A 28 -24.86 6.28 9.95
C HIS A 28 -25.81 5.72 8.87
N LEU A 29 -25.78 4.41 8.68
CA LEU A 29 -26.77 3.68 7.90
C LEU A 29 -28.12 3.81 8.63
N ILE A 30 -29.05 4.59 8.08
CA ILE A 30 -30.42 4.63 8.57
C ILE A 30 -31.07 3.30 8.19
N LEU A 31 -31.17 2.42 9.18
CA LEU A 31 -31.86 1.13 9.10
C LEU A 31 -33.37 1.40 8.99
N VAL A 32 -33.95 1.20 7.81
CA VAL A 32 -35.41 1.12 7.66
C VAL A 32 -35.85 -0.24 8.22
N PRO A 33 -36.65 -0.31 9.30
CA PRO A 33 -37.01 -1.58 9.91
C PRO A 33 -38.10 -2.27 9.06
N GLY A 34 -37.83 -3.48 8.59
CA GLY A 34 -38.86 -4.31 7.95
C GLY A 34 -38.41 -5.48 7.08
N HIS A 35 -37.13 -5.59 6.73
CA HIS A 35 -36.64 -6.76 5.98
C HIS A 35 -35.42 -7.35 6.69
N THR A 36 -35.60 -8.55 7.25
CA THR A 36 -34.49 -9.42 7.66
C THR A 36 -33.73 -9.80 6.40
N VAL A 37 -32.65 -9.06 6.09
CA VAL A 37 -31.65 -9.54 5.15
C VAL A 37 -30.92 -10.66 5.88
N ASN A 38 -31.36 -11.89 5.61
CA ASN A 38 -30.62 -13.08 6.01
C ASN A 38 -29.34 -13.10 5.17
N LEU A 39 -28.26 -12.52 5.72
CA LEU A 39 -26.90 -12.83 5.29
C LEU A 39 -26.61 -14.24 5.77
N CYS A 40 -27.11 -15.23 5.05
CA CYS A 40 -26.69 -16.61 5.23
C CYS A 40 -25.29 -16.72 4.63
N GLU A 41 -24.30 -16.43 5.47
CA GLU A 41 -22.96 -17.01 5.34
C GLU A 41 -23.13 -18.52 5.19
N SER A 42 -22.79 -19.01 4.01
CA SER A 42 -22.55 -20.42 3.76
C SER A 42 -21.17 -20.52 3.12
N GLU A 43 -20.15 -20.20 3.94
CA GLU A 43 -18.81 -20.72 3.73
C GLU A 43 -18.73 -22.06 4.47
N SER A 44 -18.77 -23.15 3.71
CA SER A 44 -18.31 -24.45 4.18
C SER A 44 -17.53 -25.12 3.07
N GLU A 45 -16.31 -24.65 2.82
CA GLU A 45 -15.26 -25.45 2.21
C GLU A 45 -14.06 -25.42 3.16
N MET A 46 -14.00 -26.47 3.97
CA MET A 46 -12.82 -26.81 4.74
C MET A 46 -11.82 -27.43 3.76
N GLU A 47 -10.87 -26.63 3.26
CA GLU A 47 -9.68 -27.16 2.59
C GLU A 47 -8.42 -26.60 3.24
N VAL A 48 -7.83 -27.44 4.11
CA VAL A 48 -6.46 -27.30 4.55
C VAL A 48 -5.57 -27.84 3.45
N ARG A 49 -4.94 -26.96 2.66
CA ARG A 49 -3.65 -27.26 2.04
C ARG A 49 -2.86 -25.99 1.73
N SER A 50 -1.71 -25.90 2.40
CA SER A 50 -0.64 -24.96 2.12
C SER A 50 -0.11 -25.19 0.69
N GLU A 51 -0.43 -24.29 -0.23
CA GLU A 51 0.38 -24.02 -1.43
C GLU A 51 -0.07 -22.67 -2.00
N ALA A 52 0.89 -21.76 -2.23
CA ALA A 52 0.63 -20.45 -2.83
C ALA A 52 0.12 -20.65 -4.25
N ALA A 53 -1.20 -20.70 -4.42
CA ALA A 53 -1.83 -20.74 -5.72
C ALA A 53 -1.55 -19.42 -6.43
N PRO A 54 -1.10 -19.44 -7.70
CA PRO A 54 -0.89 -18.22 -8.47
C PRO A 54 -2.21 -17.45 -8.51
N VAL A 55 -2.15 -16.15 -8.20
CA VAL A 55 -3.31 -15.27 -8.25
C VAL A 55 -3.75 -15.25 -9.71
N ALA A 56 -4.80 -16.00 -10.02
CA ALA A 56 -5.30 -16.12 -11.38
C ALA A 56 -5.72 -14.72 -11.88
N MET A 57 -4.99 -14.19 -12.87
CA MET A 57 -5.25 -12.87 -13.44
C MET A 57 -6.73 -12.75 -13.86
N GLY A 58 -7.34 -11.62 -13.53
CA GLY A 58 -8.74 -11.32 -13.81
C GLY A 58 -9.71 -11.71 -12.69
N LEU A 59 -9.22 -12.14 -11.52
CA LEU A 59 -10.07 -12.52 -10.39
C LEU A 59 -10.92 -11.32 -9.91
N ARG A 60 -10.32 -10.15 -9.73
CA ARG A 60 -10.95 -8.89 -9.30
C ARG A 60 -11.93 -8.39 -10.32
N GLN A 61 -11.59 -8.46 -11.61
CA GLN A 61 -12.50 -8.11 -12.69
C GLN A 61 -13.75 -9.01 -12.66
N SER A 62 -13.55 -10.33 -12.51
CA SER A 62 -14.67 -11.28 -12.42
C SER A 62 -15.54 -11.03 -11.19
N LYS A 63 -14.93 -10.69 -10.04
CA LYS A 63 -15.64 -10.35 -8.79
C LYS A 63 -16.45 -9.07 -8.94
N LEU A 64 -15.89 -8.04 -9.58
CA LEU A 64 -16.60 -6.80 -9.88
C LEU A 64 -17.82 -7.07 -10.75
N SER A 65 -17.64 -7.78 -11.87
CA SER A 65 -18.74 -8.11 -12.79
C SER A 65 -19.84 -8.92 -12.11
N LYS A 66 -19.48 -9.96 -11.35
CA LYS A 66 -20.45 -10.78 -10.60
C LYS A 66 -21.22 -9.95 -9.56
N SER A 67 -20.51 -9.09 -8.83
CA SER A 67 -21.12 -8.24 -7.80
C SER A 67 -22.08 -7.23 -8.41
N PHE A 68 -21.70 -6.62 -9.52
CA PHE A 68 -22.55 -5.71 -10.29
C PHE A 68 -23.83 -6.41 -10.76
N LYS A 69 -23.73 -7.57 -11.43
CA LYS A 69 -24.90 -8.34 -11.89
C LYS A 69 -25.83 -8.71 -10.75
N ARG A 70 -25.27 -9.10 -9.60
CA ARG A 70 -26.06 -9.42 -8.40
C ARG A 70 -26.79 -8.19 -7.85
N ALA A 71 -26.12 -7.04 -7.79
CA ALA A 71 -26.73 -5.79 -7.36
C ALA A 71 -27.84 -5.34 -8.33
N LEU A 72 -27.59 -5.43 -9.64
CA LEU A 72 -28.55 -5.12 -10.68
C LEU A 72 -29.78 -6.02 -10.60
N HIS A 73 -29.59 -7.34 -10.47
CA HIS A 73 -30.69 -8.30 -10.28
C HIS A 73 -31.52 -8.01 -9.02
N SER A 74 -30.88 -7.56 -7.95
CA SER A 74 -31.56 -7.20 -6.71
C SER A 74 -32.37 -5.91 -6.86
N LEU A 75 -31.87 -4.94 -7.63
CA LEU A 75 -32.54 -3.67 -7.88
C LEU A 75 -33.70 -3.79 -8.88
N LEU A 76 -33.49 -4.57 -9.95
CA LEU A 76 -34.41 -4.76 -11.05
C LEU A 76 -35.03 -6.16 -11.00
N SER A 77 -35.68 -6.47 -9.88
CA SER A 77 -36.43 -7.71 -9.75
C SER A 77 -37.80 -7.58 -10.43
N THR A 78 -38.26 -8.64 -11.07
CA THR A 78 -39.60 -8.67 -11.66
C THR A 78 -40.66 -8.77 -10.57
N CYS A 79 -41.72 -7.96 -10.65
CA CYS A 79 -42.85 -8.07 -9.74
C CYS A 79 -43.57 -9.42 -9.90
N SER A 80 -44.09 -9.93 -8.78
CA SER A 80 -44.94 -11.11 -8.80
C SER A 80 -46.29 -10.80 -9.43
N THR A 81 -46.96 -11.84 -9.91
CA THR A 81 -48.33 -11.72 -10.44
C THR A 81 -49.27 -11.14 -9.38
N GLU A 82 -49.11 -11.52 -8.11
CA GLU A 82 -49.95 -11.04 -7.00
C GLU A 82 -49.75 -9.55 -6.71
N GLU A 83 -48.52 -9.06 -6.79
CA GLU A 83 -48.20 -7.64 -6.63
C GLU A 83 -48.88 -6.79 -7.70
N ILE A 84 -48.93 -7.27 -8.94
CA ILE A 84 -49.67 -6.61 -10.03
C ILE A 84 -51.18 -6.65 -9.79
N HIS A 85 -51.71 -7.77 -9.31
CA HIS A 85 -53.15 -7.87 -9.00
C HIS A 85 -53.55 -6.90 -7.89
N LYS A 86 -52.69 -6.72 -6.88
CA LYS A 86 -52.87 -5.76 -5.79
C LYS A 86 -52.70 -4.31 -6.23
N ALA A 87 -51.72 -4.02 -7.09
CA ALA A 87 -51.43 -2.67 -7.56
C ALA A 87 -52.50 -2.14 -8.53
N PHE A 88 -53.13 -3.02 -9.32
CA PHE A 88 -54.09 -2.63 -10.35
C PHE A 88 -55.46 -3.31 -10.17
N PRO A 89 -56.18 -3.08 -9.05
CA PRO A 89 -57.40 -3.84 -8.75
C PRO A 89 -58.49 -3.67 -9.81
N GLY A 90 -58.60 -2.49 -10.43
CA GLY A 90 -59.61 -2.16 -11.45
C GLY A 90 -59.36 -2.77 -12.83
N PHE A 91 -58.22 -3.40 -13.06
CA PHE A 91 -57.92 -4.04 -14.35
C PHE A 91 -58.53 -5.45 -14.38
N SER A 92 -58.97 -5.88 -15.55
CA SER A 92 -59.36 -7.26 -15.80
C SER A 92 -58.17 -8.21 -15.63
N VAL A 93 -58.47 -9.51 -15.51
CA VAL A 93 -57.44 -10.55 -15.36
C VAL A 93 -56.50 -10.58 -16.58
N ASP A 94 -57.03 -10.36 -17.78
CA ASP A 94 -56.25 -10.40 -19.01
C ASP A 94 -55.36 -9.17 -19.18
N GLU A 95 -55.84 -7.98 -18.80
CA GLU A 95 -55.01 -6.77 -18.76
C GLU A 95 -53.87 -6.90 -17.75
N LYS A 96 -54.12 -7.48 -16.57
CA LYS A 96 -53.09 -7.75 -15.57
C LYS A 96 -52.03 -8.73 -16.07
N LYS A 97 -52.44 -9.81 -16.74
CA LYS A 97 -51.51 -10.78 -17.37
C LYS A 97 -50.68 -10.13 -18.47
N TYR A 98 -51.31 -9.30 -19.31
CA TYR A 98 -50.61 -8.57 -20.36
C TYR A 98 -49.58 -7.59 -19.76
N LEU A 99 -49.97 -6.85 -18.72
CA LEU A 99 -49.09 -5.92 -18.01
C LEU A 99 -47.91 -6.64 -17.35
N HIS A 100 -48.13 -7.79 -16.72
CA HIS A 100 -47.06 -8.62 -16.14
C HIS A 100 -46.03 -9.04 -17.20
N ARG A 101 -46.52 -9.53 -18.35
CA ARG A 101 -45.64 -9.88 -19.48
C ARG A 101 -44.88 -8.68 -20.01
N LEU A 102 -45.51 -7.52 -20.11
CA LEU A 102 -44.86 -6.29 -20.57
C LEU A 102 -43.78 -5.85 -19.57
N LEU A 103 -44.07 -5.90 -18.27
CA LEU A 103 -43.11 -5.56 -17.22
C LEU A 103 -41.89 -6.47 -17.26
N ILE A 104 -42.07 -7.79 -17.39
CA ILE A 104 -40.96 -8.73 -17.57
C ILE A 104 -40.11 -8.33 -18.77
N LYS A 105 -40.72 -8.04 -19.93
CA LYS A 105 -39.99 -7.62 -21.13
C LYS A 105 -39.19 -6.35 -20.90
N VAL A 106 -39.79 -5.34 -20.26
CA VAL A 106 -39.11 -4.07 -19.96
C VAL A 106 -37.94 -4.30 -19.01
N ILE A 107 -38.15 -5.03 -17.92
CA ILE A 107 -37.10 -5.33 -16.93
C ILE A 107 -35.96 -6.13 -17.57
N THR A 108 -36.26 -7.17 -18.34
CA THR A 108 -35.23 -7.96 -19.04
C THR A 108 -34.46 -7.13 -20.07
N SER A 109 -35.15 -6.26 -20.82
CA SER A 109 -34.48 -5.35 -21.77
C SER A 109 -33.58 -4.36 -21.04
N LEU A 110 -34.04 -3.81 -19.92
CA LEU A 110 -33.29 -2.85 -19.11
C LEU A 110 -32.05 -3.50 -18.47
N HIS A 111 -32.18 -4.74 -17.99
CA HIS A 111 -31.04 -5.54 -17.53
C HIS A 111 -29.94 -5.63 -18.59
N GLY A 112 -30.30 -6.06 -19.81
CA GLY A 112 -29.33 -6.18 -20.90
C GLY A 112 -28.66 -4.86 -21.24
N GLN A 113 -29.44 -3.78 -21.37
CA GLN A 113 -28.92 -2.45 -21.68
C GLN A 113 -27.93 -1.94 -20.62
N ILE A 114 -28.27 -2.06 -19.34
CA ILE A 114 -27.40 -1.61 -18.25
C ILE A 114 -26.14 -2.48 -18.17
N GLU A 115 -26.24 -3.80 -18.37
CA GLU A 115 -25.06 -4.68 -18.41
C GLU A 115 -24.11 -4.33 -19.57
N ASP A 116 -24.67 -4.05 -20.75
CA ASP A 116 -23.90 -3.68 -21.94
C ASP A 116 -23.24 -2.31 -21.77
N GLU A 117 -23.95 -1.31 -21.26
CA GLU A 117 -23.39 0.02 -20.96
C GLU A 117 -22.30 -0.07 -19.89
N PHE A 118 -22.54 -0.83 -18.82
CA PHE A 118 -21.53 -1.04 -17.77
C PHE A 118 -20.28 -1.70 -18.33
N LYS A 119 -20.43 -2.74 -19.16
CA LYS A 119 -19.31 -3.40 -19.83
C LYS A 119 -18.55 -2.43 -20.73
N SER A 120 -19.26 -1.67 -21.56
CA SER A 120 -18.66 -0.66 -22.44
C SER A 120 -17.87 0.38 -21.65
N LEU A 121 -18.40 0.85 -20.53
CA LEU A 121 -17.73 1.81 -19.65
C LEU A 121 -16.48 1.21 -19.00
N CYS A 122 -16.55 -0.05 -18.55
CA CYS A 122 -15.38 -0.75 -18.00
C CYS A 122 -14.27 -0.93 -19.06
N ASP A 123 -14.64 -1.21 -20.30
CA ASP A 123 -13.70 -1.37 -21.41
C ASP A 123 -13.09 -0.01 -21.81
N GLU A 124 -13.90 1.05 -21.89
CA GLU A 124 -13.47 2.43 -22.17
C GLU A 124 -12.50 2.96 -21.12
N LEU A 125 -12.83 2.77 -19.84
CA LEU A 125 -12.03 3.24 -18.71
C LEU A 125 -10.88 2.29 -18.35
N GLN A 126 -10.67 1.21 -19.11
CA GLN A 126 -9.64 0.20 -18.86
C GLN A 126 -9.64 -0.32 -17.41
N VAL A 127 -10.84 -0.51 -16.84
CA VAL A 127 -11.00 -0.99 -15.45
C VAL A 127 -10.41 -2.38 -15.30
N GLY A 128 -10.57 -3.25 -16.30
CA GLY A 128 -9.97 -4.58 -16.33
C GLY A 128 -8.45 -4.52 -16.17
N THR A 129 -7.77 -3.80 -17.07
CA THR A 129 -6.32 -3.63 -17.04
C THR A 129 -5.81 -3.03 -15.72
N SER A 130 -6.54 -2.07 -15.17
CA SER A 130 -6.20 -1.46 -13.88
C SER A 130 -6.28 -2.48 -12.73
N LEU A 131 -7.33 -3.31 -12.71
CA LEU A 131 -7.50 -4.36 -11.70
C LEU A 131 -6.48 -5.49 -11.86
N ASP A 132 -6.14 -5.86 -13.09
CA ASP A 132 -5.08 -6.84 -13.40
C ASP A 132 -3.72 -6.34 -12.93
N THR A 133 -3.43 -5.05 -13.13
CA THR A 133 -2.19 -4.41 -12.62
C THR A 133 -2.14 -4.46 -11.10
N VAL A 134 -3.27 -4.21 -10.41
CA VAL A 134 -3.33 -4.32 -8.94
C VAL A 134 -3.11 -5.77 -8.49
N GLU A 135 -3.64 -6.76 -9.20
CA GLU A 135 -3.34 -8.18 -8.92
C GLU A 135 -1.86 -8.49 -9.07
N GLN A 136 -1.26 -8.07 -10.18
CA GLN A 136 0.16 -8.26 -10.43
C GLN A 136 1.03 -7.61 -9.35
N LEU A 137 0.74 -6.37 -8.96
CA LEU A 137 1.51 -5.67 -7.91
C LEU A 137 1.41 -6.38 -6.55
N ILE A 138 0.25 -6.95 -6.22
CA ILE A 138 0.08 -7.72 -4.99
C ILE A 138 0.85 -9.03 -5.04
N GLU A 139 0.85 -9.72 -6.19
CA GLU A 139 1.66 -10.92 -6.40
C GLU A 139 3.16 -10.59 -6.30
N GLU A 140 3.64 -9.57 -7.00
CA GLU A 140 5.01 -9.07 -6.93
C GLU A 140 5.41 -8.71 -5.49
N GLN A 141 4.56 -7.99 -4.75
CA GLN A 141 4.81 -7.65 -3.36
C GLN A 141 4.90 -8.90 -2.47
N SER A 142 4.06 -9.91 -2.71
CA SER A 142 4.09 -11.15 -1.94
C SER A 142 5.37 -11.97 -2.19
N LEU A 143 5.99 -11.80 -3.36
CA LEU A 143 7.24 -12.45 -3.74
C LEU A 143 8.49 -11.64 -3.36
N ASP A 144 8.35 -10.33 -3.09
CA ASP A 144 9.45 -9.49 -2.61
C ASP A 144 9.78 -9.81 -1.15
N MET A 145 10.55 -10.88 -0.97
CA MET A 145 11.13 -11.34 0.29
C MET A 145 11.98 -10.26 0.99
N LEU A 146 12.50 -9.27 0.24
CA LEU A 146 13.27 -8.14 0.78
C LEU A 146 12.38 -7.05 1.40
N SER A 147 11.07 -7.05 1.15
CA SER A 147 10.16 -6.08 1.76
C SER A 147 9.98 -6.33 3.26
N ALA A 148 10.00 -7.59 3.69
CA ALA A 148 10.00 -8.01 5.09
C ALA A 148 11.39 -7.91 5.74
N ASP A 149 12.47 -8.15 4.99
CA ASP A 149 13.85 -8.23 5.50
C ASP A 149 14.57 -6.87 5.56
N LYS A 150 14.09 -5.83 4.88
CA LYS A 150 14.73 -4.49 4.89
C LYS A 150 14.94 -3.89 6.27
N SER A 151 14.13 -4.25 7.26
CA SER A 151 14.31 -3.78 8.64
C SER A 151 15.56 -4.40 9.29
N ASN A 152 15.87 -5.68 9.04
CA ASN A 152 16.98 -6.34 9.75
C ASN A 152 18.35 -5.91 9.22
N VAL A 153 18.49 -5.68 7.92
CA VAL A 153 19.77 -5.31 7.31
C VAL A 153 20.18 -3.91 7.75
N LEU A 154 19.22 -3.00 7.86
CA LEU A 154 19.46 -1.62 8.26
C LEU A 154 19.85 -1.51 9.74
N ASP A 155 19.19 -2.29 10.60
CA ASP A 155 19.53 -2.39 12.02
C ASP A 155 20.92 -3.01 12.23
N VAL A 156 21.22 -4.13 11.55
CA VAL A 156 22.55 -4.77 11.62
C VAL A 156 23.65 -3.83 11.11
N ALA A 157 23.40 -3.06 10.06
CA ALA A 157 24.35 -2.08 9.55
C ALA A 157 24.59 -0.94 10.55
N GLN A 158 23.55 -0.49 11.25
CA GLN A 158 23.64 0.57 12.24
C GLN A 158 24.39 0.11 13.51
N ASP A 159 24.14 -1.13 13.96
CA ASP A 159 24.87 -1.75 15.07
C ASP A 159 26.35 -1.92 14.74
N LEU A 160 26.65 -2.41 13.53
CA LEU A 160 28.04 -2.56 13.06
C LEU A 160 28.75 -1.20 12.97
N LEU A 161 28.07 -0.17 12.47
CA LEU A 161 28.62 1.19 12.38
C LEU A 161 28.93 1.75 13.77
N THR A 162 28.03 1.54 14.73
CA THR A 162 28.20 1.99 16.11
C THR A 162 29.38 1.28 16.77
N ALA A 163 29.43 -0.05 16.66
CA ALA A 163 30.54 -0.84 17.19
C ALA A 163 31.90 -0.43 16.60
N LYS A 164 31.96 -0.17 15.29
CA LYS A 164 33.20 0.28 14.64
C LYS A 164 33.63 1.68 15.08
N LYS A 165 32.68 2.58 15.31
CA LYS A 165 32.96 3.92 15.83
C LYS A 165 33.53 3.85 17.24
N ASP A 166 32.95 3.03 18.10
CA ASP A 166 33.40 2.85 19.49
C ASP A 166 34.81 2.22 19.53
N GLU A 167 35.06 1.24 18.66
CA GLU A 167 36.39 0.62 18.51
C GLU A 167 37.45 1.64 18.07
N ILE A 168 37.14 2.50 17.09
CA ILE A 168 38.05 3.58 16.67
C ILE A 168 38.33 4.56 17.82
N GLN A 169 37.30 4.95 18.58
CA GLN A 169 37.48 5.86 19.71
C GLN A 169 38.34 5.24 20.81
N HIS A 170 38.15 3.96 21.09
CA HIS A 170 38.97 3.23 22.06
C HIS A 170 40.44 3.17 21.64
N LEU A 171 40.71 2.78 20.38
CA LEU A 171 42.08 2.70 19.85
C LEU A 171 42.77 4.07 19.79
N MET A 172 42.03 5.14 19.48
CA MET A 172 42.57 6.51 19.54
C MET A 172 42.99 6.91 20.96
N ALA A 173 42.21 6.52 21.98
CA ALA A 173 42.53 6.81 23.36
C ALA A 173 43.78 6.05 23.83
N GLU A 174 43.89 4.76 23.50
CA GLU A 174 45.09 3.96 23.80
C GLU A 174 46.34 4.54 23.13
N LEU A 175 46.23 4.90 21.84
CA LEU A 175 47.35 5.47 21.09
C LEU A 175 47.85 6.77 21.74
N THR A 176 46.93 7.62 22.19
CA THR A 176 47.27 8.90 22.84
C THR A 176 48.07 8.66 24.12
N VAL A 177 47.65 7.70 24.95
CA VAL A 177 48.35 7.35 26.20
C VAL A 177 49.75 6.79 25.92
N ASP A 178 49.88 5.93 24.91
CA ASP A 178 51.16 5.36 24.52
C ASP A 178 52.12 6.43 23.96
N GLU A 179 51.59 7.40 23.22
CA GLU A 179 52.36 8.50 22.65
C GLU A 179 52.90 9.44 23.73
N GLU A 180 52.09 9.77 24.75
CA GLU A 180 52.52 10.51 25.94
C GLU A 180 53.62 9.76 26.71
N ARG A 181 53.43 8.45 26.92
CA ARG A 181 54.41 7.60 27.60
C ARG A 181 55.73 7.54 26.84
N ASN A 182 55.67 7.42 25.51
CA ASN A 182 56.84 7.40 24.65
C ASN A 182 57.58 8.75 24.69
N GLN A 183 56.84 9.86 24.67
CA GLN A 183 57.42 11.20 24.79
C GLN A 183 58.13 11.41 26.13
N ALA A 184 57.51 11.01 27.25
CA ALA A 184 58.12 11.06 28.57
C ALA A 184 59.41 10.22 28.64
N THR A 185 59.38 9.01 28.09
CA THR A 185 60.56 8.12 28.04
C THR A 185 61.69 8.74 27.21
N ARG A 186 61.37 9.34 26.06
CA ARG A 186 62.36 10.04 25.22
C ARG A 186 62.98 11.24 25.93
N ALA A 187 62.20 11.99 26.71
CA ALA A 187 62.70 13.11 27.51
C ALA A 187 63.69 12.63 28.59
N GLN A 188 63.38 11.55 29.29
CA GLN A 188 64.27 10.94 30.29
C GLN A 188 65.58 10.45 29.66
N ILE A 189 65.50 9.77 28.51
CA ILE A 189 66.70 9.31 27.78
C ILE A 189 67.59 10.49 27.39
N LYS A 190 67.00 11.63 27.02
CA LYS A 190 67.76 12.83 26.65
C LYS A 190 68.51 13.41 27.84
N LEU A 191 67.85 13.56 29.00
CA LEU A 191 68.50 14.04 30.24
C LEU A 191 69.67 13.16 30.66
N LEU A 192 69.47 11.84 30.67
CA LEU A 192 70.53 10.89 31.02
C LEU A 192 71.73 10.97 30.08
N LYS A 193 71.51 11.22 28.79
CA LYS A 193 72.60 11.44 27.82
C LYS A 193 73.37 12.73 28.08
N GLU A 194 72.68 13.81 28.44
CA GLU A 194 73.31 15.10 28.78
C GLU A 194 74.17 14.95 30.06
N GLU A 195 73.65 14.33 31.12
CA GLU A 195 74.41 14.06 32.35
C GLU A 195 75.65 13.18 32.10
N GLN A 196 75.52 12.16 31.25
CA GLN A 196 76.64 11.29 30.90
C GLN A 196 77.74 12.05 30.14
N GLN A 197 77.36 12.99 29.28
CA GLN A 197 78.29 13.84 28.53
C GLN A 197 78.97 14.89 29.42
N ASP A 198 78.25 15.47 30.38
CA ASP A 198 78.79 16.38 31.38
C ASP A 198 79.80 15.68 32.29
N PHE A 199 79.47 14.46 32.74
CA PHE A 199 80.38 13.64 33.55
C PHE A 199 81.65 13.27 32.79
N ALA A 200 81.54 12.88 31.51
CA ALA A 200 82.70 12.61 30.66
C ALA A 200 83.58 13.84 30.48
N THR A 201 82.97 15.02 30.31
CA THR A 201 83.67 16.31 30.20
C THR A 201 84.40 16.65 31.49
N ALA A 202 83.76 16.50 32.65
CA ALA A 202 84.36 16.73 33.96
C ALA A 202 85.56 15.81 34.22
N ILE A 203 85.46 14.53 33.90
CA ILE A 203 86.58 13.57 34.01
C ILE A 203 87.77 14.01 33.14
N SER A 204 87.51 14.46 31.92
CA SER A 204 88.57 14.92 31.01
C SER A 204 89.28 16.17 31.53
N ALA A 205 88.55 17.11 32.13
CA ALA A 205 89.09 18.32 32.73
C ALA A 205 89.93 18.02 33.98
N VAL A 206 89.46 17.12 34.85
CA VAL A 206 90.22 16.66 36.04
C VAL A 206 91.51 15.97 35.63
N LYS A 207 91.49 15.14 34.58
CA LYS A 207 92.71 14.52 34.05
C LYS A 207 93.71 15.57 33.53
N LYS A 208 93.22 16.65 32.91
CA LYS A 208 94.07 17.72 32.37
C LYS A 208 94.67 18.62 33.44
N ALA A 209 94.02 18.79 34.60
CA ALA A 209 94.52 19.60 35.72
C ALA A 209 95.55 18.86 36.62
N ARG A 210 95.74 17.56 36.42
CA ARG A 210 96.73 16.73 37.14
C ARG A 210 98.08 16.60 36.44
N TYR A 211 98.23 17.20 35.26
CA TYR A 211 99.49 17.36 34.52
C TYR A 211 99.84 18.85 34.42
#